data_AF-A0A2E8DWF6-F1
#
_entry.id   AF-A0A2E8DWF6-F1
#
_cell.length_a   1.000
_cell.length_b   1.000
_cell.length_c   1.000
_cell.angle_alpha   90.00
_cell.angle_beta   90.00
_cell.angle_gamma   90.00
#
_symmetry.space_group_name_H-M   'P 1'
#
loop_
_entity.id
_entity.type
_entity.pdbx_description
1 polymer ?
#
loop_
_entity_poly.entity_id
_entity_poly.type
_entity_poly.pdbx_seq_one_letter_code
_entity_poly.pdbx_strand_id
1 'polypeptide(L)'
;MIRTYHAGLKDFPEYMLFNIENDPHKTINLAGKKIEILGHGFRLMDQWMSQQMNRSLRGDPFWGVIQEGGSLHANEKTEVRQKYIEKLRTTGHRYADNLDEFGVRPFRTGLEI
;
A
#
# COMPACT_ATOMS: atom_id res chain seq x y z
N MET A 1 6.65 10.51 -1.43
CA MET A 1 5.83 9.65 -2.30
C MET A 1 5.84 8.24 -1.71
N ILE A 2 4.75 7.51 -1.80
CA ILE A 2 4.59 6.15 -1.28
C ILE A 2 3.91 5.32 -2.37
N ARG A 3 4.41 4.10 -2.59
CA ARG A 3 3.73 3.05 -3.36
C ARG A 3 3.33 1.91 -2.41
N THR A 4 2.04 1.61 -2.37
CA THR A 4 1.48 0.56 -1.51
C THR A 4 1.32 -0.73 -2.30
N TYR A 5 1.87 -1.84 -1.81
CA TYR A 5 1.63 -3.18 -2.35
C TYR A 5 0.75 -4.03 -1.43
N HIS A 6 0.88 -3.81 -0.12
CA HIS A 6 0.13 -4.48 0.93
C HIS A 6 -0.34 -3.41 1.93
N ALA A 7 -1.63 -3.11 1.93
CA ALA A 7 -2.24 -2.05 2.72
C ALA A 7 -2.51 -2.45 4.19
N GLY A 8 -2.28 -3.72 4.55
CA GLY A 8 -2.37 -4.18 5.94
C GLY A 8 -3.78 -4.03 6.50
N LEU A 9 -4.77 -4.41 5.69
CA LEU A 9 -6.22 -4.26 5.95
C LEU A 9 -6.70 -2.81 6.12
N LYS A 10 -5.91 -1.80 5.70
CA LYS A 10 -6.30 -0.38 5.73
C LYS A 10 -6.64 0.14 4.33
N ASP A 11 -7.44 1.21 4.28
CA ASP A 11 -7.81 1.88 3.02
C ASP A 11 -6.69 2.81 2.53
N PHE A 12 -5.53 2.23 2.24
CA PHE A 12 -4.44 2.96 1.60
C PHE A 12 -4.49 2.74 0.09
N PRO A 13 -4.51 3.81 -0.72
CA PRO A 13 -4.43 3.68 -2.16
C PRO A 13 -3.04 3.22 -2.60
N GLU A 14 -2.94 2.79 -3.86
CA GLU A 14 -1.68 2.34 -4.47
C GLU A 14 -0.65 3.46 -4.48
N TYR A 15 -1.04 4.67 -4.87
CA TYR A 15 -0.16 5.82 -4.97
C TYR A 15 -0.54 6.91 -3.98
N MET A 16 0.45 7.36 -3.21
CA MET A 16 0.32 8.52 -2.33
C MET A 16 1.45 9.52 -2.50
N LEU A 17 1.12 10.80 -2.48
CA LEU A 17 2.07 11.91 -2.54
C LEU A 17 1.64 12.99 -1.55
N PHE A 18 2.56 13.46 -0.71
CA PHE A 18 2.27 14.45 0.33
C PHE A 18 3.30 15.56 0.28
N ASN A 19 2.88 16.79 0.53
CA ASN A 19 3.78 17.91 0.77
C ASN A 19 4.08 17.98 2.26
N ILE A 20 5.21 17.46 2.71
CA ILE A 20 5.54 17.35 4.14
C ILE A 20 5.70 18.72 4.82
N GLU A 21 6.15 19.74 4.07
CA GLU A 21 6.32 21.10 4.62
C GLU A 21 4.98 21.72 5.01
N ASN A 22 3.96 21.54 4.17
CA ASN A 22 2.62 22.13 4.39
C ASN A 22 1.57 21.15 4.97
N ASP A 23 1.85 19.86 4.94
CA ASP A 23 0.99 18.77 5.45
C ASP A 23 1.86 17.69 6.15
N PRO A 24 2.43 18.01 7.33
CA PRO A 24 3.30 17.09 8.06
C PRO A 24 2.58 15.81 8.51
N HIS A 25 1.26 15.88 8.68
CA HIS A 25 0.41 14.75 9.07
C HIS A 25 -0.07 13.91 7.88
N LYS A 26 0.28 14.27 6.63
CA LYS A 26 -0.01 13.47 5.41
C LYS A 26 -1.50 13.22 5.25
N THR A 27 -2.30 14.24 5.48
CA THR A 27 -3.76 14.19 5.41
C THR A 27 -4.30 14.39 3.99
N ILE A 28 -3.53 15.02 3.10
CA ILE A 28 -3.95 15.37 1.75
C ILE A 28 -3.10 14.63 0.73
N ASN A 29 -3.66 13.57 0.13
CA ASN A 29 -3.00 12.87 -0.98
C ASN A 29 -3.06 13.72 -2.26
N LEU A 30 -1.89 14.07 -2.81
CA LEU A 30 -1.69 14.85 -4.02
C LEU A 30 -1.39 14.00 -5.26
N ALA A 31 -1.40 12.67 -5.16
CA ALA A 31 -0.97 11.78 -6.25
C ALA A 31 -1.71 12.06 -7.57
N GLY A 32 -3.05 12.09 -7.57
CA GLY A 32 -3.85 12.46 -8.75
C GLY A 32 -3.73 13.92 -9.20
N LYS A 33 -3.32 14.84 -8.30
CA LYS A 33 -3.24 16.29 -8.58
C LYS A 33 -1.86 16.76 -9.06
N LYS A 34 -0.81 15.95 -8.83
CA LYS A 34 0.59 16.28 -9.12
C LYS A 34 1.29 15.10 -9.79
N ILE A 35 0.69 14.59 -10.86
CA ILE A 35 1.13 13.38 -11.58
C ILE A 35 2.59 13.44 -12.03
N GLU A 36 3.06 14.61 -12.49
CA GLU A 36 4.46 14.81 -12.89
C GLU A 36 5.44 14.61 -11.72
N ILE A 37 5.07 15.09 -10.53
CA ILE A 37 5.88 14.92 -9.32
C ILE A 37 5.83 13.46 -8.85
N LEU A 38 4.67 12.82 -8.96
CA LEU A 38 4.52 11.40 -8.66
C LEU A 38 5.43 10.56 -9.57
N GLY A 39 5.39 10.81 -10.88
CA GLY A 39 6.24 10.14 -11.88
C GLY A 39 7.73 10.38 -11.63
N HIS A 40 8.12 11.60 -11.28
CA HIS A 40 9.49 11.90 -10.89
C HIS A 40 9.92 11.08 -9.65
N GLY A 41 9.08 11.01 -8.62
CA GLY A 41 9.34 10.20 -7.43
C GLY A 41 9.46 8.70 -7.72
N PHE A 42 8.60 8.18 -8.61
CA PHE A 42 8.65 6.78 -9.04
C PHE A 42 9.96 6.45 -9.76
N ARG A 43 10.40 7.33 -10.68
CA ARG A 43 11.70 7.18 -11.36
C ARG A 43 12.87 7.12 -10.38
N LEU A 44 12.88 7.98 -9.35
CA LEU A 44 13.93 7.97 -8.32
C LEU A 44 13.92 6.65 -7.51
N MET A 45 12.74 6.14 -7.19
CA MET A 45 12.58 4.87 -6.48
C MET A 45 13.07 3.68 -7.31
N ASP A 46 12.73 3.64 -8.59
CA ASP A 46 13.15 2.60 -9.53
C ASP A 46 14.69 2.58 -9.72
N GLN A 47 15.29 3.76 -9.89
CA GLN A 47 16.74 3.91 -9.97
C GLN A 47 17.43 3.40 -8.71
N TRP A 48 16.92 3.79 -7.52
CA TRP A 48 17.48 3.33 -6.25
C TRP A 48 17.33 1.82 -6.09
N MET A 49 16.16 1.27 -6.41
CA MET A 49 15.89 -0.17 -6.31
C MET A 49 16.82 -0.97 -7.21
N SER A 50 17.00 -0.54 -8.47
CA SER A 50 17.93 -1.16 -9.41
C SER A 50 19.36 -1.20 -8.86
N GLN A 51 19.81 -0.12 -8.21
CA GLN A 51 21.14 -0.06 -7.58
C GLN A 51 21.25 -1.01 -6.37
N GLN A 52 20.21 -1.12 -5.54
CA GLN A 52 20.23 -2.03 -4.39
C GLN A 52 20.16 -3.49 -4.81
N MET A 53 19.36 -3.80 -5.83
CA MET A 53 19.20 -5.16 -6.32
C MET A 53 20.49 -5.75 -6.87
N ASN A 54 21.31 -4.95 -7.55
CA ASN A 54 22.65 -5.37 -7.98
C ASN A 54 23.58 -5.77 -6.82
N ARG A 55 23.30 -5.29 -5.60
CA ARG A 55 24.10 -5.56 -4.39
C ARG A 55 23.48 -6.64 -3.52
N SER A 56 22.23 -7.04 -3.79
CA SER A 56 21.54 -8.03 -2.98
C SER A 56 21.94 -9.44 -3.37
N LEU A 57 22.32 -10.25 -2.37
CA LEU A 57 22.71 -11.65 -2.57
C LEU A 57 21.51 -12.60 -2.70
N ARG A 58 20.33 -12.22 -2.19
CA ARG A 58 19.18 -13.12 -2.01
C ARG A 58 17.86 -12.56 -2.53
N GLY A 59 17.90 -11.51 -3.37
CA GLY A 59 16.69 -10.81 -3.80
C GLY A 59 16.28 -9.70 -2.83
N ASP A 60 15.15 -9.05 -3.10
CA ASP A 60 14.60 -8.03 -2.20
C ASP A 60 13.89 -8.70 -1.00
N PRO A 61 14.34 -8.49 0.25
CA PRO A 61 13.64 -9.02 1.42
C PRO A 61 12.19 -8.53 1.53
N PHE A 62 11.85 -7.36 0.97
CA PHE A 62 10.48 -6.88 0.90
C PHE A 62 9.57 -7.87 0.18
N TRP A 63 9.99 -8.40 -0.97
CA TRP A 63 9.21 -9.39 -1.72
C TRP A 63 9.09 -10.71 -0.98
N GLY A 64 10.08 -11.10 -0.18
CA GLY A 64 9.98 -12.23 0.74
C GLY A 64 8.83 -12.05 1.75
N VAL A 65 8.77 -10.88 2.41
CA VAL A 65 7.68 -10.56 3.35
C VAL A 65 6.32 -10.57 2.67
N ILE A 66 6.22 -10.03 1.45
CA ILE A 66 4.98 -10.08 0.67
C ILE A 66 4.59 -11.54 0.36
N GLN A 67 5.54 -12.38 -0.07
CA GLN A 67 5.29 -13.79 -0.32
C GLN A 67 4.91 -14.57 0.94
N GLU A 68 5.38 -14.18 2.12
CA GLU A 68 5.00 -14.74 3.42
C GLU A 68 3.60 -14.30 3.88
N GLY A 69 2.98 -13.36 3.15
CA GLY A 69 1.63 -12.85 3.40
C GLY A 69 1.58 -11.57 4.24
N GLY A 70 2.71 -10.90 4.45
CA GLY A 70 2.78 -9.62 5.16
C GLY A 70 2.89 -9.73 6.68
N SER A 71 2.60 -8.62 7.37
CA SER A 71 2.75 -8.49 8.83
C SER A 71 1.80 -9.42 9.58
N LEU A 72 2.23 -9.93 10.75
CA LEU A 72 1.45 -10.87 11.57
C LEU A 72 -0.02 -10.45 11.81
N HIS A 73 -0.26 -9.18 12.11
CA HIS A 73 -1.59 -8.64 12.43
C HIS A 73 -2.48 -8.35 11.21
N ALA A 74 -1.95 -8.54 10.01
CA ALA A 74 -2.67 -8.35 8.75
C ALA A 74 -2.30 -9.42 7.73
N ASN A 75 -1.82 -10.59 8.21
CA ASN A 75 -1.25 -11.59 7.32
C ASN A 75 -2.37 -12.29 6.54
N GLU A 76 -2.29 -12.24 5.21
CA GLU A 76 -3.34 -12.75 4.33
C GLU A 76 -3.45 -14.29 4.30
N LYS A 77 -2.40 -15.00 4.73
CA LYS A 77 -2.36 -16.47 4.81
C LYS A 77 -2.87 -17.01 6.15
N THR A 78 -3.34 -16.14 7.03
CA THR A 78 -3.89 -16.50 8.34
C THR A 78 -5.37 -16.14 8.42
N GLU A 79 -6.06 -16.66 9.44
CA GLU A 79 -7.47 -16.35 9.70
C GLU A 79 -7.71 -14.89 10.12
N VAL A 80 -6.66 -14.10 10.37
CA VAL A 80 -6.76 -12.72 10.88
C VAL A 80 -7.62 -11.85 9.95
N ARG A 81 -7.41 -11.96 8.63
CA ARG A 81 -8.20 -11.21 7.63
C ARG A 81 -9.67 -11.58 7.69
N GLN A 82 -9.99 -12.88 7.72
CA GLN A 82 -11.38 -13.37 7.72
C GLN A 82 -12.12 -12.90 8.98
N LYS A 83 -11.48 -13.01 10.16
CA LYS A 83 -12.03 -12.52 11.42
C LYS A 83 -12.28 -11.00 11.40
N TYR A 84 -11.39 -10.24 10.77
CA TYR A 84 -11.55 -8.79 10.63
C TYR A 84 -12.71 -8.43 9.68
N ILE A 85 -12.83 -9.11 8.54
CA ILE A 85 -13.94 -8.91 7.59
C ILE A 85 -15.29 -9.21 8.26
N GLU A 86 -15.39 -10.30 9.01
CA GLU A 86 -16.62 -10.65 9.74
C GLU A 86 -17.00 -9.57 10.76
N LYS A 87 -16.01 -9.05 11.50
CA LYS A 87 -16.22 -7.90 12.40
C LYS A 87 -16.71 -6.66 11.64
N LEU A 88 -16.17 -6.38 10.46
CA LEU A 88 -16.60 -5.23 9.67
C LEU A 88 -18.04 -5.38 9.18
N ARG A 89 -18.43 -6.58 8.70
CA ARG A 89 -19.80 -6.89 8.26
C ARG A 89 -20.81 -6.73 9.39
N THR A 90 -20.51 -7.28 10.57
CA THR A 90 -21.37 -7.14 11.75
C THR A 90 -21.54 -5.69 12.20
N THR A 91 -20.52 -4.84 12.00
CA THR A 91 -20.61 -3.39 12.26
C THR A 91 -21.19 -2.57 11.09
N GLY A 92 -21.57 -3.20 9.97
CA GLY A 92 -22.17 -2.55 8.81
C GLY A 92 -21.21 -1.72 7.96
N HIS A 93 -19.90 -1.98 8.02
CA HIS A 93 -18.91 -1.20 7.29
C HIS A 93 -18.75 -1.70 5.86
N ARG A 94 -19.01 -0.84 4.86
CA ARG A 94 -18.87 -1.10 3.40
C ARG A 94 -17.46 -1.53 2.96
N TYR A 95 -16.50 -1.50 3.87
CA TYR A 95 -15.10 -1.83 3.62
C TYR A 95 -14.85 -3.35 3.62
N ALA A 96 -15.77 -4.13 4.19
CA ALA A 96 -15.70 -5.59 4.18
C ALA A 96 -15.64 -6.15 2.76
N ASP A 97 -16.54 -5.69 1.87
CA ASP A 97 -16.64 -6.19 0.49
C ASP A 97 -15.36 -5.92 -0.30
N ASN A 98 -14.76 -4.73 -0.13
CA ASN A 98 -13.48 -4.39 -0.75
C ASN A 98 -12.37 -5.32 -0.26
N LEU A 99 -12.31 -5.60 1.05
CA LEU A 99 -11.32 -6.51 1.60
C LEU A 99 -11.52 -7.93 1.10
N ASP A 100 -12.76 -8.39 0.90
CA ASP A 100 -13.06 -9.72 0.34
C ASP A 100 -12.54 -9.85 -1.09
N GLU A 101 -12.78 -8.85 -1.93
CA GLU A 101 -12.40 -8.85 -3.35
C GLU A 101 -10.89 -8.62 -3.56
N PHE A 102 -10.32 -7.60 -2.92
CA PHE A 102 -8.94 -7.17 -3.19
C PHE A 102 -7.91 -7.76 -2.24
N GLY A 103 -8.36 -8.31 -1.10
CA GLY A 103 -7.49 -8.86 -0.08
C GLY A 103 -6.79 -7.76 0.72
N VAL A 104 -5.48 -7.87 0.81
CA VAL A 104 -4.59 -6.87 1.44
C VAL A 104 -4.04 -5.87 0.44
N ARG A 105 -4.37 -5.99 -0.84
CA ARG A 105 -3.91 -5.08 -1.90
C ARG A 105 -4.74 -3.79 -1.89
N PRO A 106 -4.18 -2.66 -2.33
CA PRO A 106 -4.96 -1.45 -2.57
C PRO A 106 -6.09 -1.72 -3.58
N PHE A 107 -7.28 -1.19 -3.30
CA PHE A 107 -8.42 -1.19 -4.24
C PHE A 107 -8.67 0.18 -4.87
N ARG A 108 -7.99 1.23 -4.39
CA ARG A 108 -7.95 2.56 -5.02
C ARG A 108 -6.55 2.81 -5.54
N THR A 109 -6.48 3.49 -6.69
CA THR A 109 -5.21 3.89 -7.29
C THR A 109 -4.60 5.08 -6.54
N GLY A 110 -5.42 5.98 -5.99
CA GLY A 110 -4.97 7.28 -5.48
C GLY A 110 -4.77 8.33 -6.57
N LEU A 111 -5.09 7.97 -7.81
CA LEU A 111 -5.10 8.85 -8.98
C LEU A 111 -6.51 9.33 -9.34
N GLU A 112 -7.52 8.94 -8.54
CA GLU A 112 -8.88 9.43 -8.71
C GLU A 112 -8.91 10.96 -8.54
N ILE A 113 -9.64 11.65 -9.43
CA ILE A 113 -9.77 13.12 -9.45
C ILE A 113 -10.97 13.55 -8.61
#